data_AF-A0A964RPY6-F1
#
_entry.id   AF-A0A964RPY6-F1
#
_cell.length_a   1.000
_cell.length_b   1.000
_cell.length_c   1.000
_cell.angle_alpha   90.00
_cell.angle_beta   90.00
_cell.angle_gamma   90.00
#
_symmetry.space_group_name_H-M   'P 1'
#
loop_
_entity.id
_entity.type
_entity.pdbx_description
1 polymer ?
#
loop_
_entity_poly.entity_id
_entity_poly.type
_entity_poly.pdbx_seq_one_letter_code
_entity_poly.pdbx_strand_id
1 'polypeptide(L)'
;MEYIKGIDISNNNGEIDFKKVATDNVEFVYMKASEGKTFQDSMMESFYNSCKSNGLKVGAYHFLVGSSYPEAQAENFYRKIKEYEWELIPILDIESEFYGLCDYVVRFIDAFKKLCPLQLGIYSYTGFISNIESIQNTIKDYPFWEANYNNVPWNLPSNFFNNKVGHQFTETGNIVGIDGKVDVNSFNEGILLKNNSYLETWINDKNKWRYKHKDGTCTKGAWEFIDGKWYYFNEEGIMQTGWIKVDYKWYHLDNNGAMETGWIKDAGKDYCLYSNGEMIHDCIIYGYKFDCSGIAAKL
;
A
#
# COMPACT_ATOMS: atom_id res chain seq x y z
N MET A 1 30.31 -7.86 -3.90
CA MET A 1 29.47 -6.97 -3.09
C MET A 1 28.90 -7.80 -1.97
N GLU A 2 28.92 -7.27 -0.75
CA GLU A 2 28.14 -7.84 0.34
C GLU A 2 26.66 -7.72 -0.06
N TYR A 3 25.90 -8.80 0.09
CA TYR A 3 24.49 -8.88 -0.26
C TYR A 3 23.74 -9.45 0.93
N ILE A 4 22.44 -9.14 1.00
CA ILE A 4 21.59 -9.67 2.04
C ILE A 4 21.10 -11.04 1.58
N LYS A 5 21.49 -12.09 2.28
CA LYS A 5 21.11 -13.47 1.93
C LYS A 5 19.65 -13.68 2.31
N GLY A 6 18.89 -14.20 1.35
CA GLY A 6 17.51 -14.58 1.59
C GLY A 6 17.16 -15.92 0.97
N ILE A 7 15.97 -16.39 1.31
CA ILE A 7 15.33 -17.58 0.73
C ILE A 7 13.92 -17.23 0.32
N ASP A 8 13.35 -18.03 -0.57
CA ASP A 8 11.92 -18.02 -0.83
C ASP A 8 11.33 -19.42 -0.72
N ILE A 9 10.10 -19.47 -0.23
CA ILE A 9 9.45 -20.70 0.22
C ILE A 9 7.95 -20.70 -0.09
N SER A 10 7.37 -21.89 -0.08
CA SER A 10 5.94 -22.16 -0.24
C SER A 10 5.53 -23.37 0.62
N ASN A 11 4.26 -23.75 0.56
CA ASN A 11 3.77 -24.99 1.13
C ASN A 11 4.54 -26.25 0.70
N ASN A 12 5.27 -26.22 -0.42
CA ASN A 12 6.10 -27.33 -0.89
C ASN A 12 7.34 -27.59 -0.01
N ASN A 13 7.76 -26.62 0.81
CA ASN A 13 8.94 -26.76 1.66
C ASN A 13 8.65 -27.45 3.01
N GLY A 14 7.39 -27.72 3.33
CA GLY A 14 7.02 -28.45 4.56
C GLY A 14 7.35 -27.68 5.85
N GLU A 15 7.75 -28.39 6.90
CA GLU A 15 8.14 -27.78 8.18
C GLU A 15 9.56 -27.22 8.10
N ILE A 16 9.75 -26.01 8.65
CA ILE A 16 11.04 -25.29 8.65
C ILE A 16 11.38 -24.80 10.05
N ASP A 17 12.61 -25.05 10.49
CA ASP A 17 13.18 -24.53 11.73
C ASP A 17 13.85 -23.17 11.47
N PHE A 18 13.05 -22.09 11.53
CA PHE A 18 13.54 -20.73 11.24
C PHE A 18 14.57 -20.22 12.24
N LYS A 19 14.63 -20.79 13.45
CA LYS A 19 15.69 -20.49 14.40
C LYS A 19 17.04 -20.94 13.86
N LYS A 20 17.09 -22.13 13.23
CA LYS A 20 18.29 -22.62 12.54
C LYS A 20 18.55 -21.88 11.24
N VAL A 21 17.52 -21.52 10.47
CA VAL A 21 17.67 -20.73 9.24
C VAL A 21 18.41 -19.42 9.52
N ALA A 22 18.04 -18.72 10.59
CA ALA A 22 18.70 -17.48 11.01
C ALA A 22 20.20 -17.66 11.34
N THR A 23 20.63 -18.87 11.74
CA THR A 23 22.06 -19.16 12.00
C THR A 23 22.89 -19.35 10.74
N ASP A 24 22.26 -19.53 9.58
CA ASP A 24 22.93 -19.65 8.28
C ASP A 24 23.01 -18.30 7.53
N ASN A 25 23.03 -17.20 8.30
CA ASN A 25 23.06 -15.81 7.81
C ASN A 25 21.92 -15.45 6.86
N VAL A 26 20.81 -16.19 6.87
CA VAL A 26 19.60 -15.79 6.16
C VAL A 26 18.97 -14.65 6.95
N GLU A 27 18.69 -13.55 6.27
CA GLU A 27 18.02 -12.39 6.86
C GLU A 27 16.61 -12.19 6.29
N PHE A 28 16.42 -12.50 5.01
CA PHE A 28 15.19 -12.23 4.27
C PHE A 28 14.49 -13.54 3.88
N VAL A 29 13.17 -13.60 4.12
CA VAL A 29 12.35 -14.76 3.73
C VAL A 29 11.13 -14.28 2.95
N TYR A 30 11.05 -14.70 1.68
CA TYR A 30 9.84 -14.56 0.87
C TYR A 30 8.96 -15.79 1.01
N MET A 31 7.66 -15.61 1.18
CA MET A 31 6.71 -16.71 1.28
C MET A 31 5.61 -16.58 0.23
N LYS A 32 5.24 -17.70 -0.39
CA LYS A 32 4.07 -17.73 -1.25
C LYS A 32 2.85 -17.37 -0.42
N ALA A 33 2.10 -16.37 -0.86
CA ALA A 33 0.83 -16.01 -0.23
C ALA A 33 -0.33 -16.66 -0.97
N SER A 34 -0.31 -16.57 -2.30
CA SER A 34 -1.46 -16.94 -3.12
C SER A 34 -1.06 -17.27 -4.55
N GLU A 35 -1.98 -17.90 -5.25
CA GLU A 35 -1.87 -18.23 -6.66
C GLU A 35 -3.26 -18.16 -7.28
N GLY A 36 -3.35 -17.56 -8.47
CA GLY A 36 -4.65 -17.48 -9.14
C GLY A 36 -5.71 -16.77 -8.30
N LYS A 37 -6.97 -17.06 -8.62
CA LYS A 37 -8.11 -16.41 -7.97
C LYS A 37 -8.38 -16.92 -6.54
N THR A 38 -8.05 -18.18 -6.24
CA THR A 38 -8.56 -18.84 -5.02
C THR A 38 -7.51 -19.48 -4.15
N PHE A 39 -6.36 -19.89 -4.68
CA PHE A 39 -5.37 -20.57 -3.86
C PHE A 39 -4.73 -19.57 -2.90
N GLN A 40 -4.67 -19.96 -1.62
CA GLN A 40 -3.94 -19.27 -0.57
C GLN A 40 -3.05 -20.30 0.10
N ASP A 41 -1.77 -19.98 0.22
CA ASP A 41 -0.80 -20.89 0.81
C ASP A 41 -1.15 -21.11 2.30
N SER A 42 -1.32 -22.38 2.67
CA SER A 42 -1.73 -22.78 4.01
C SER A 42 -0.61 -22.67 5.04
N MET A 43 0.65 -22.67 4.61
CA MET A 43 1.83 -22.59 5.47
C MET A 43 2.30 -21.16 5.72
N MET A 44 1.85 -20.19 4.91
CA MET A 44 2.27 -18.79 5.03
C MET A 44 2.16 -18.23 6.46
N GLU A 45 1.07 -18.50 7.17
CA GLU A 45 0.87 -17.96 8.53
C GLU A 45 1.85 -18.55 9.55
N SER A 46 2.10 -19.86 9.49
CA SER A 46 3.06 -20.51 10.39
C SER A 46 4.49 -20.06 10.08
N PHE A 47 4.84 -19.92 8.80
CA PHE A 47 6.11 -19.37 8.36
C PHE A 47 6.29 -17.91 8.82
N TYR A 48 5.30 -17.07 8.59
CA TYR A 48 5.30 -15.67 9.01
C TYR A 48 5.60 -15.54 10.51
N ASN A 49 4.80 -16.20 11.34
CA ASN A 49 4.93 -16.11 12.79
C ASN A 49 6.29 -16.61 13.27
N SER A 50 6.77 -17.72 12.71
CA SER A 50 8.07 -18.30 13.07
C SER A 50 9.24 -17.40 12.64
N CYS A 51 9.22 -16.87 11.41
CA CYS A 51 10.22 -15.90 10.94
C CYS A 51 10.28 -14.67 11.84
N LYS A 52 9.13 -14.05 12.12
CA LYS A 52 9.04 -12.84 12.96
C LYS A 52 9.59 -13.10 14.37
N SER A 53 9.27 -14.25 14.97
CA SER A 53 9.79 -14.63 16.29
C SER A 53 11.30 -14.86 16.34
N ASN A 54 11.93 -15.11 15.19
CA ASN A 54 13.38 -15.32 15.04
C ASN A 54 14.09 -14.12 14.40
N GLY A 55 13.42 -12.97 14.28
CA GLY A 55 14.04 -11.73 13.79
C GLY A 55 14.33 -11.69 12.27
N LEU A 56 13.76 -12.61 11.49
CA LEU A 56 13.86 -12.61 10.04
C LEU A 56 12.90 -11.58 9.45
N LYS A 57 13.34 -10.85 8.42
CA LYS A 57 12.49 -9.91 7.66
C LYS A 57 11.69 -10.68 6.63
N VAL A 58 10.40 -10.37 6.50
CA VAL A 58 9.48 -11.17 5.67
C VAL A 58 8.85 -10.37 4.53
N GLY A 59 8.65 -11.07 3.42
CA GLY A 59 7.93 -10.62 2.23
C GLY A 59 6.99 -11.70 1.72
N ALA A 60 6.02 -11.29 0.92
CA ALA A 60 5.05 -12.20 0.31
C ALA A 60 5.08 -12.11 -1.22
N TYR A 61 4.84 -13.23 -1.89
CA TYR A 61 4.67 -13.23 -3.35
C TYR A 61 3.35 -13.87 -3.79
N HIS A 62 2.91 -13.49 -4.99
CA HIS A 62 1.75 -14.05 -5.67
C HIS A 62 2.16 -14.63 -7.01
N PHE A 63 1.87 -15.92 -7.21
CA PHE A 63 2.14 -16.63 -8.47
C PHE A 63 1.03 -16.36 -9.49
N LEU A 64 1.37 -15.63 -10.56
CA LEU A 64 0.43 -15.23 -11.61
C LEU A 64 0.13 -16.37 -12.57
N VAL A 65 -1.17 -16.64 -12.80
CA VAL A 65 -1.61 -17.68 -13.75
C VAL A 65 -2.63 -17.16 -14.76
N GLY A 66 -2.72 -17.78 -15.93
CA GLY A 66 -3.70 -17.42 -16.98
C GLY A 66 -5.11 -17.97 -16.77
N SER A 67 -5.39 -18.66 -15.65
CA SER A 67 -6.64 -19.42 -15.42
C SER A 67 -7.82 -18.61 -14.88
N SER A 68 -7.62 -17.31 -14.61
CA SER A 68 -8.67 -16.40 -14.09
C SER A 68 -8.48 -14.98 -14.64
N TYR A 69 -9.17 -13.96 -14.12
CA TYR A 69 -8.94 -12.55 -14.49
C TYR A 69 -8.03 -11.84 -13.48
N PRO A 70 -7.19 -10.88 -13.92
CA PRO A 70 -6.09 -10.34 -13.11
C PRO A 70 -6.57 -9.63 -11.85
N GLU A 71 -7.73 -8.96 -11.91
CA GLU A 71 -8.28 -8.21 -10.79
C GLU A 71 -8.64 -9.15 -9.62
N ALA A 72 -9.19 -10.33 -9.90
CA ALA A 72 -9.47 -11.32 -8.86
C ALA A 72 -8.19 -11.90 -8.23
N GLN A 73 -7.10 -11.99 -8.99
CA GLN A 73 -5.81 -12.42 -8.46
C GLN A 73 -5.21 -11.35 -7.55
N ALA A 74 -5.28 -10.08 -7.94
CA ALA A 74 -4.89 -8.95 -7.10
C ALA A 74 -5.70 -8.90 -5.79
N GLU A 75 -7.02 -9.12 -5.86
CA GLU A 75 -7.88 -9.25 -4.68
C GLU A 75 -7.49 -10.44 -3.80
N ASN A 76 -7.22 -11.61 -4.40
CA ASN A 76 -6.81 -12.79 -3.64
C ASN A 76 -5.48 -12.57 -2.91
N PHE A 77 -4.51 -11.94 -3.59
CA PHE A 77 -3.23 -11.60 -3.01
C PHE A 77 -3.39 -10.61 -1.86
N TYR A 78 -4.07 -9.49 -2.11
CA TYR A 78 -4.31 -8.48 -1.09
C TYR A 78 -5.05 -9.05 0.12
N ARG A 79 -6.12 -9.83 -0.10
CA ARG A 79 -6.88 -10.48 0.97
C ARG A 79 -6.00 -11.34 1.87
N LYS A 80 -5.01 -12.02 1.31
CA LYS A 80 -4.10 -12.87 2.07
C LYS A 80 -3.08 -12.08 2.89
N ILE A 81 -2.57 -10.96 2.36
CA ILE A 81 -1.45 -10.24 2.98
C ILE A 81 -1.86 -9.04 3.85
N LYS A 82 -3.09 -8.53 3.72
CA LYS A 82 -3.52 -7.26 4.34
C LYS A 82 -3.53 -7.22 5.88
N GLU A 83 -3.62 -8.38 6.53
CA GLU A 83 -3.67 -8.47 8.01
C GLU A 83 -2.28 -8.67 8.63
N TYR A 84 -1.21 -8.56 7.83
CA TYR A 84 0.17 -8.82 8.23
C TYR A 84 1.04 -7.58 8.05
N GLU A 85 2.07 -7.46 8.89
CA GLU A 85 3.11 -6.44 8.75
C GLU A 85 4.31 -7.01 8.00
N TRP A 86 4.77 -6.30 6.97
CA TRP A 86 5.84 -6.73 6.07
C TRP A 86 7.02 -5.78 6.12
N GLU A 87 8.24 -6.32 6.09
CA GLU A 87 9.46 -5.52 5.90
C GLU A 87 9.91 -5.49 4.45
N LEU A 88 9.52 -6.50 3.65
CA LEU A 88 9.93 -6.63 2.26
C LEU A 88 8.75 -6.33 1.32
N ILE A 89 9.06 -5.80 0.15
CA ILE A 89 8.08 -5.41 -0.87
C ILE A 89 7.28 -6.65 -1.33
N PRO A 90 5.92 -6.61 -1.40
CA PRO A 90 5.17 -7.69 -2.02
C PRO A 90 5.56 -7.87 -3.49
N ILE A 91 5.67 -9.12 -3.94
CA ILE A 91 6.18 -9.47 -5.27
C ILE A 91 5.06 -10.09 -6.12
N LEU A 92 4.91 -9.59 -7.33
CA LEU A 92 4.18 -10.27 -8.39
C LEU A 92 5.13 -11.19 -9.15
N ASP A 93 4.91 -12.48 -9.05
CA ASP A 93 5.68 -13.51 -9.73
C ASP A 93 5.09 -13.77 -11.13
N ILE A 94 5.86 -13.43 -12.16
CA ILE A 94 5.48 -13.49 -13.57
C ILE A 94 6.39 -14.49 -14.30
N GLU A 95 5.94 -15.73 -14.39
CA GLU A 95 6.72 -16.79 -15.05
C GLU A 95 5.87 -17.82 -15.80
N SER A 96 4.58 -17.53 -16.01
CA SER A 96 3.66 -18.34 -16.80
C SER A 96 3.21 -17.61 -18.07
N GLU A 97 3.48 -18.20 -19.24
CA GLU A 97 3.10 -17.63 -20.53
C GLU A 97 1.66 -17.99 -20.91
N PHE A 98 0.89 -16.99 -21.35
CA PHE A 98 -0.45 -17.16 -21.90
C PHE A 98 -0.84 -15.97 -22.78
N TYR A 99 -1.89 -16.17 -23.60
CA TYR A 99 -2.38 -15.13 -24.49
C TYR A 99 -2.84 -13.89 -23.72
N GLY A 100 -2.30 -12.73 -24.09
CA GLY A 100 -2.63 -11.45 -23.45
C GLY A 100 -1.88 -11.16 -22.15
N LEU A 101 -0.81 -11.91 -21.84
CA LEU A 101 0.01 -11.74 -20.62
C LEU A 101 0.34 -10.27 -20.29
N CYS A 102 0.79 -9.48 -21.27
CA CYS A 102 1.17 -8.09 -21.02
C CYS A 102 0.01 -7.20 -20.54
N ASP A 103 -1.16 -7.30 -21.20
CA ASP A 103 -2.38 -6.61 -20.75
C ASP A 103 -2.79 -7.10 -19.36
N TYR A 104 -2.67 -8.41 -19.16
CA TYR A 104 -2.99 -9.06 -17.90
C TYR A 104 -2.15 -8.52 -16.73
N VAL A 105 -0.84 -8.40 -16.92
CA VAL A 105 0.10 -7.85 -15.92
C VAL A 105 -0.24 -6.39 -15.61
N VAL A 106 -0.48 -5.56 -16.62
CA VAL A 106 -0.84 -4.15 -16.42
C VAL A 106 -2.12 -4.03 -15.59
N ARG A 107 -3.14 -4.82 -15.91
CA ARG A 107 -4.41 -4.83 -15.16
C ARG A 107 -4.26 -5.35 -13.74
N PHE A 108 -3.43 -6.37 -13.50
CA PHE A 108 -3.11 -6.83 -12.15
C PHE A 108 -2.49 -5.70 -11.34
N ILE A 109 -1.46 -5.04 -11.89
CA ILE A 109 -0.75 -3.94 -11.23
C ILE A 109 -1.72 -2.82 -10.87
N ASP A 110 -2.59 -2.41 -11.81
CA ASP A 110 -3.56 -1.34 -11.59
C ASP A 110 -4.62 -1.72 -10.54
N ALA A 111 -5.05 -2.98 -10.50
CA ALA A 111 -5.97 -3.48 -9.48
C ALA A 111 -5.30 -3.53 -8.11
N PHE A 112 -4.08 -4.09 -8.03
CA PHE A 112 -3.35 -4.20 -6.78
C PHE A 112 -3.05 -2.84 -6.17
N LYS A 113 -2.66 -1.84 -6.97
CA LYS A 113 -2.44 -0.46 -6.50
C LYS A 113 -3.68 0.22 -5.91
N LYS A 114 -4.88 -0.17 -6.35
CA LYS A 114 -6.14 0.35 -5.80
C LYS A 114 -6.51 -0.31 -4.47
N LEU A 115 -6.00 -1.52 -4.23
CA LEU A 115 -6.32 -2.34 -3.06
C LEU A 115 -5.27 -2.20 -1.96
N CYS A 116 -4.01 -2.15 -2.33
CA CYS A 116 -2.87 -2.28 -1.43
C CYS A 116 -2.00 -1.01 -1.45
N PRO A 117 -1.73 -0.38 -0.29
CA PRO A 117 -0.82 0.76 -0.20
C PRO A 117 0.64 0.42 -0.48
N LEU A 118 1.01 -0.85 -0.35
CA LEU A 118 2.40 -1.27 -0.41
C LEU A 118 2.90 -1.14 -1.85
N GLN A 119 4.15 -0.70 -1.98
CA GLN A 119 4.85 -0.77 -3.26
C GLN A 119 4.87 -2.23 -3.73
N LEU A 120 4.55 -2.48 -5.00
CA LEU A 120 4.65 -3.80 -5.62
C LEU A 120 6.01 -3.92 -6.32
N GLY A 121 6.63 -5.10 -6.22
CA GLY A 121 7.79 -5.51 -7.01
C GLY A 121 7.42 -6.60 -8.02
N ILE A 122 8.34 -6.92 -8.91
CA ILE A 122 8.17 -7.93 -9.96
C ILE A 122 9.25 -8.99 -9.81
N TYR A 123 8.86 -10.25 -9.92
CA TYR A 123 9.75 -11.38 -10.09
C TYR A 123 9.54 -12.02 -11.45
N SER A 124 10.63 -12.46 -12.07
CA SER A 124 10.65 -13.29 -13.28
C SER A 124 12.04 -13.88 -13.49
N TYR A 125 12.19 -14.82 -14.42
CA TYR A 125 13.49 -15.40 -14.77
C TYR A 125 14.03 -14.85 -16.10
N THR A 126 15.35 -14.82 -16.27
CA THR A 126 16.04 -14.20 -17.43
C THR A 126 15.42 -14.56 -18.78
N GLY A 127 15.11 -15.84 -19.01
CA GLY A 127 14.55 -16.32 -20.27
C GLY A 127 13.10 -15.92 -20.54
N PHE A 128 12.35 -15.49 -19.51
CA PHE A 128 10.96 -15.10 -19.62
C PHE A 128 10.77 -13.60 -19.90
N ILE A 129 11.76 -12.78 -19.54
CA ILE A 129 11.65 -11.30 -19.59
C ILE A 129 11.23 -10.78 -20.97
N SER A 130 11.64 -11.44 -22.07
CA SER A 130 11.23 -11.07 -23.42
C SER A 130 9.72 -11.14 -23.65
N ASN A 131 9.01 -12.01 -22.92
CA ASN A 131 7.56 -12.19 -23.04
C ASN A 131 6.78 -11.00 -22.47
N ILE A 132 7.42 -10.13 -21.68
CA ILE A 132 6.82 -8.94 -21.07
C ILE A 132 7.46 -7.64 -21.57
N GLU A 133 8.32 -7.68 -22.59
CA GLU A 133 9.06 -6.52 -23.08
C GLU A 133 8.14 -5.43 -23.67
N SER A 134 6.96 -5.80 -24.20
CA SER A 134 6.03 -4.82 -24.77
C SER A 134 5.45 -3.84 -23.73
N ILE A 135 5.52 -4.18 -22.44
CA ILE A 135 5.12 -3.32 -21.32
C ILE A 135 6.30 -2.76 -20.55
N GLN A 136 7.52 -2.82 -21.08
CA GLN A 136 8.74 -2.34 -20.40
C GLN A 136 8.60 -0.91 -19.86
N ASN A 137 7.93 0.00 -20.58
CA ASN A 137 7.76 1.38 -20.12
C ASN A 137 6.84 1.50 -18.89
N THR A 138 6.01 0.49 -18.64
CA THR A 138 5.16 0.41 -17.45
C THR A 138 5.92 -0.15 -16.26
N ILE A 139 6.86 -1.09 -16.48
CA ILE A 139 7.42 -1.92 -15.41
C ILE A 139 8.93 -1.77 -15.16
N LYS A 140 9.68 -1.14 -16.08
CA LYS A 140 11.16 -1.08 -16.02
C LYS A 140 11.74 -0.47 -14.73
N ASP A 141 10.99 0.40 -14.07
CA ASP A 141 11.43 1.10 -12.85
C ASP A 141 10.90 0.43 -11.56
N TYR A 142 10.15 -0.66 -11.67
CA TYR A 142 9.71 -1.45 -10.50
C TYR A 142 10.91 -2.17 -9.89
N PRO A 143 10.90 -2.37 -8.56
CA PRO A 143 11.82 -3.30 -7.92
C PRO A 143 11.73 -4.66 -8.61
N PHE A 144 12.83 -5.10 -9.21
CA PHE A 144 12.91 -6.34 -9.97
C PHE A 144 13.78 -7.37 -9.27
N TRP A 145 13.21 -8.56 -9.05
CA TRP A 145 13.88 -9.73 -8.54
C TRP A 145 14.01 -10.75 -9.67
N GLU A 146 15.24 -10.98 -10.13
CA GLU A 146 15.51 -11.84 -11.30
C GLU A 146 15.98 -13.22 -10.88
N ALA A 147 15.38 -14.28 -11.42
CA ALA A 147 15.95 -15.63 -11.33
C ALA A 147 16.93 -15.91 -12.48
N ASN A 148 18.14 -16.37 -12.12
CA ASN A 148 19.16 -16.85 -13.04
C ASN A 148 20.11 -17.82 -12.30
N TYR A 149 19.97 -19.13 -12.50
CA TYR A 149 20.66 -20.14 -11.69
C TYR A 149 22.13 -20.37 -12.07
N ASN A 150 22.95 -19.34 -11.94
CA ASN A 150 24.39 -19.39 -12.22
C ASN A 150 25.25 -19.64 -10.97
N ASN A 151 24.64 -19.80 -9.79
CA ASN A 151 25.29 -20.01 -8.49
C ASN A 151 26.24 -18.87 -8.04
N VAL A 152 26.20 -17.71 -8.72
CA VAL A 152 27.03 -16.54 -8.41
C VAL A 152 26.12 -15.34 -8.12
N PRO A 153 26.00 -14.93 -6.83
CA PRO A 153 25.23 -13.75 -6.43
C PRO A 153 25.53 -12.53 -7.31
N TRP A 154 24.48 -11.81 -7.69
CA TRP A 154 24.51 -10.65 -8.61
C TRP A 154 25.15 -10.85 -10.00
N ASN A 155 25.41 -12.08 -10.46
CA ASN A 155 25.85 -12.34 -11.83
C ASN A 155 24.65 -12.39 -12.80
N LEU A 156 24.04 -11.23 -13.06
CA LEU A 156 22.85 -11.13 -13.92
C LEU A 156 23.18 -10.56 -15.30
N PRO A 157 22.52 -11.03 -16.37
CA PRO A 157 22.63 -10.40 -17.68
C PRO A 157 21.94 -9.02 -17.71
N SER A 158 22.29 -8.19 -18.68
CA SER A 158 21.57 -6.94 -18.94
C SER A 158 20.16 -7.21 -19.47
N ASN A 159 19.19 -6.41 -19.03
CA ASN A 159 17.82 -6.39 -19.54
C ASN A 159 17.22 -4.98 -19.34
N PHE A 160 15.92 -4.81 -19.65
CA PHE A 160 15.28 -3.48 -19.61
C PHE A 160 14.92 -2.98 -18.19
N PHE A 161 15.06 -3.80 -17.14
CA PHE A 161 14.77 -3.37 -15.77
C PHE A 161 15.93 -2.51 -15.22
N ASN A 162 15.59 -1.29 -14.80
CA ASN A 162 16.53 -0.32 -14.25
C ASN A 162 16.79 -0.51 -12.75
N ASN A 163 15.92 -1.24 -12.06
CA ASN A 163 15.90 -1.33 -10.60
C ASN A 163 15.96 -2.79 -10.12
N LYS A 164 17.11 -3.44 -10.31
CA LYS A 164 17.35 -4.80 -9.82
C LYS A 164 17.62 -4.78 -8.31
N VAL A 165 16.76 -5.46 -7.56
CA VAL A 165 16.78 -5.49 -6.09
C VAL A 165 16.98 -6.89 -5.52
N GLY A 166 16.80 -7.94 -6.33
CA GLY A 166 17.02 -9.32 -5.95
C GLY A 166 17.56 -10.16 -7.10
N HIS A 167 18.29 -11.22 -6.76
CA HIS A 167 18.73 -12.26 -7.67
C HIS A 167 18.55 -13.62 -7.01
N GLN A 168 17.66 -14.47 -7.54
CA GLN A 168 17.59 -15.89 -7.19
C GLN A 168 18.67 -16.63 -7.98
N PHE A 169 19.78 -16.94 -7.32
CA PHE A 169 20.99 -17.42 -7.99
C PHE A 169 21.13 -18.95 -7.94
N THR A 170 20.30 -19.65 -7.15
CA THR A 170 20.23 -21.11 -7.10
C THR A 170 18.91 -21.59 -6.53
N GLU A 171 18.36 -22.66 -7.10
CA GLU A 171 17.19 -23.40 -6.59
C GLU A 171 17.59 -24.62 -5.73
N THR A 172 18.90 -24.85 -5.59
CA THR A 172 19.46 -26.07 -4.97
C THR A 172 20.26 -25.80 -3.70
N GLY A 173 19.97 -24.68 -3.03
CA GLY A 173 20.60 -24.31 -1.77
C GLY A 173 20.37 -25.36 -0.68
N ASN A 174 21.34 -25.48 0.23
CA ASN A 174 21.19 -26.26 1.45
C ASN A 174 21.28 -25.27 2.62
N ILE A 175 20.15 -25.00 3.29
CA ILE A 175 20.05 -24.07 4.41
C ILE A 175 19.73 -24.85 5.67
N VAL A 176 20.45 -24.58 6.74
CA VAL A 176 20.23 -25.27 8.02
C VAL A 176 18.81 -24.98 8.52
N GLY A 177 18.07 -26.03 8.88
CA GLY A 177 16.68 -25.92 9.33
C GLY A 177 15.64 -26.16 8.24
N ILE A 178 16.05 -26.42 7.00
CA ILE A 178 15.17 -26.84 5.90
C ILE A 178 15.61 -28.22 5.42
N ASP A 179 14.68 -29.16 5.40
CA ASP A 179 14.91 -30.49 4.84
C ASP A 179 14.80 -30.44 3.32
N GLY A 180 15.92 -30.67 2.63
CA GLY A 180 15.98 -30.68 1.17
C GLY A 180 16.54 -29.40 0.57
N LYS A 181 16.13 -29.13 -0.67
CA LYS A 181 16.61 -27.98 -1.45
C LYS A 181 15.70 -26.77 -1.25
N VAL A 182 16.30 -25.58 -1.28
CA VAL A 182 15.58 -24.32 -1.19
C VAL A 182 16.20 -23.29 -2.12
N ASP A 183 15.35 -22.41 -2.61
CA ASP A 183 15.75 -21.24 -3.38
C ASP A 183 16.55 -20.26 -2.52
N VAL A 184 17.68 -19.79 -3.05
CA VAL A 184 18.57 -18.85 -2.35
C VAL A 184 18.81 -17.62 -3.20
N ASN A 185 18.71 -16.50 -2.50
CA ASN A 185 18.64 -15.17 -3.07
C ASN A 185 19.73 -14.26 -2.54
N SER A 186 20.19 -13.37 -3.40
CA SER A 186 20.97 -12.20 -3.02
C SER A 186 20.16 -10.93 -3.22
N PHE A 187 19.92 -10.19 -2.15
CA PHE A 187 19.14 -8.94 -2.16
C PHE A 187 20.00 -7.72 -1.83
N ASN A 188 19.51 -6.54 -2.21
CA ASN A 188 20.00 -5.24 -1.76
C ASN A 188 18.87 -4.50 -1.01
N GLU A 189 19.18 -3.36 -0.40
CA GLU A 189 18.20 -2.60 0.40
C GLU A 189 16.99 -2.08 -0.39
N GLY A 190 17.04 -2.08 -1.72
CA GLY A 190 15.93 -1.68 -2.58
C GLY A 190 14.71 -2.60 -2.49
N ILE A 191 14.85 -3.82 -1.94
CA ILE A 191 13.74 -4.75 -1.69
C ILE A 191 12.98 -4.44 -0.40
N LEU A 192 13.58 -3.66 0.51
CA LEU A 192 12.92 -3.28 1.74
C LEU A 192 11.75 -2.37 1.40
N LEU A 193 10.61 -2.63 2.05
CA LEU A 193 9.63 -1.57 2.23
C LEU A 193 10.36 -0.49 3.02
N LYS A 194 10.75 0.58 2.30
CA LYS A 194 11.06 1.84 2.94
C LYS A 194 9.90 2.10 3.87
N ASN A 195 10.17 2.41 5.15
CA ASN A 195 9.16 2.74 6.15
C ASN A 195 8.21 3.82 5.62
N ASN A 196 7.28 3.43 4.75
CA ASN A 196 6.10 4.13 4.36
C ASN A 196 5.08 3.71 5.40
N SER A 197 5.40 4.03 6.65
CA SER A 197 4.40 4.68 7.46
C SER A 197 3.98 5.93 6.66
N TYR A 198 3.05 5.78 5.73
CA TYR A 198 2.06 6.84 5.61
C TYR A 198 1.30 6.76 6.92
N LEU A 199 1.87 7.34 7.98
CA LEU A 199 1.03 7.82 9.05
C LEU A 199 -0.02 8.67 8.36
N GLU A 200 -1.26 8.52 8.80
CA GLU A 200 -2.26 9.46 8.36
C GLU A 200 -1.76 10.85 8.68
N THR A 201 -1.68 11.70 7.67
CA THR A 201 -0.91 12.94 7.81
C THR A 201 -1.41 14.03 6.89
N TRP A 202 -1.20 15.25 7.37
CA TRP A 202 -1.44 16.46 6.63
C TRP A 202 -0.34 16.70 5.59
N ILE A 203 -0.75 16.91 4.35
CA ILE A 203 0.13 17.28 3.23
C ILE A 203 -0.20 18.71 2.82
N ASN A 204 0.81 19.58 2.79
CA ASN A 204 0.70 20.95 2.30
C ASN A 204 1.44 21.10 0.97
N ASP A 205 0.70 21.43 -0.10
CA ASP A 205 1.27 21.85 -1.38
C ASP A 205 0.81 23.29 -1.68
N LYS A 206 1.70 24.27 -1.53
CA LYS A 206 1.44 25.68 -1.83
C LYS A 206 0.15 26.21 -1.19
N ASN A 207 -0.02 25.97 0.11
CA ASN A 207 -1.20 26.32 0.92
C ASN A 207 -2.48 25.54 0.57
N LYS A 208 -2.36 24.41 -0.13
CA LYS A 208 -3.46 23.45 -0.33
C LYS A 208 -3.20 22.25 0.57
N TRP A 209 -3.93 22.21 1.67
CA TRP A 209 -3.87 21.11 2.63
C TRP A 209 -4.71 19.93 2.17
N ARG A 210 -4.16 18.72 2.28
CA ARG A 210 -4.87 17.45 2.09
C ARG A 210 -4.57 16.54 3.27
N TYR A 211 -5.47 15.62 3.58
CA TYR A 211 -5.19 14.56 4.52
C TYR A 211 -4.96 13.24 3.77
N LYS A 212 -3.78 12.65 3.95
CA LYS A 212 -3.38 11.40 3.32
C LYS A 212 -3.55 10.25 4.29
N HIS A 213 -4.19 9.20 3.82
CA HIS A 213 -4.46 7.96 4.53
C HIS A 213 -3.29 6.98 4.45
N LYS A 214 -3.31 5.98 5.33
CA LYS A 214 -2.32 4.87 5.32
C LYS A 214 -2.30 4.13 3.99
N ASP A 215 -3.46 4.00 3.35
CA ASP A 215 -3.62 3.34 2.06
C ASP A 215 -3.08 4.18 0.87
N GLY A 216 -2.62 5.40 1.14
CA GLY A 216 -2.09 6.33 0.16
C GLY A 216 -3.14 7.25 -0.49
N THR A 217 -4.42 7.03 -0.21
CA THR A 217 -5.53 7.87 -0.70
C THR A 217 -5.64 9.18 0.09
N CYS A 218 -6.53 10.07 -0.35
CA CYS A 218 -6.89 11.28 0.38
C CYS A 218 -8.40 11.43 0.43
N THR A 219 -8.91 12.03 1.50
CA THR A 219 -10.32 12.41 1.60
C THR A 219 -10.69 13.45 0.55
N LYS A 220 -11.85 13.29 -0.08
CA LYS A 220 -12.39 14.14 -1.15
C LYS A 220 -13.90 14.25 -1.02
N GLY A 221 -14.43 15.44 -1.23
CA GLY A 221 -15.88 15.73 -1.25
C GLY A 221 -16.59 15.44 0.08
N ALA A 222 -15.87 15.38 1.19
CA ALA A 222 -16.37 14.79 2.43
C ALA A 222 -15.85 15.47 3.70
N TRP A 223 -16.62 15.28 4.77
CA TRP A 223 -16.21 15.57 6.13
C TRP A 223 -15.28 14.49 6.67
N GLU A 224 -14.30 14.89 7.48
CA GLU A 224 -13.41 13.98 8.18
C GLU A 224 -13.11 14.45 9.60
N PHE A 225 -13.05 13.50 10.53
CA PHE A 225 -12.71 13.76 11.93
C PHE A 225 -11.26 13.40 12.20
N ILE A 226 -10.42 14.41 12.44
CA ILE A 226 -8.97 14.28 12.59
C ILE A 226 -8.57 14.96 13.90
N ASP A 227 -7.84 14.26 14.77
CA ASP A 227 -7.32 14.78 16.04
C ASP A 227 -8.34 15.54 16.90
N GLY A 228 -9.57 15.03 16.96
CA GLY A 228 -10.64 15.60 17.79
C GLY A 228 -11.43 16.74 17.14
N LYS A 229 -11.20 17.04 15.85
CA LYS A 229 -11.86 18.14 15.13
C LYS A 229 -12.40 17.67 13.78
N TRP A 230 -13.47 18.32 13.32
CA TRP A 230 -14.04 18.09 11.99
C TRP A 230 -13.42 19.02 10.96
N TYR A 231 -13.11 18.48 9.78
CA TYR A 231 -12.59 19.18 8.61
C TYR A 231 -13.43 18.80 7.40
N TYR A 232 -13.52 19.69 6.40
CA TYR A 232 -14.18 19.38 5.13
C TYR A 232 -13.20 19.51 3.97
N PHE A 233 -13.18 18.51 3.09
CA PHE A 233 -12.36 18.47 1.89
C PHE A 233 -13.24 18.58 0.65
N ASN A 234 -12.87 19.43 -0.30
CA ASN A 234 -13.58 19.53 -1.58
C ASN A 234 -13.30 18.31 -2.49
N GLU A 235 -13.91 18.27 -3.68
CA GLU A 235 -13.76 17.15 -4.64
C GLU A 235 -12.31 16.91 -5.09
N GLU A 236 -11.45 17.92 -5.06
CA GLU A 236 -10.01 17.79 -5.34
C GLU A 236 -9.18 17.36 -4.11
N GLY A 237 -9.84 17.12 -2.98
CA GLY A 237 -9.25 16.71 -1.70
C GLY A 237 -8.56 17.84 -0.96
N ILE A 238 -8.89 19.09 -1.26
CA ILE A 238 -8.32 20.28 -0.63
C ILE A 238 -9.20 20.65 0.57
N MET A 239 -8.57 20.76 1.74
CA MET A 239 -9.20 21.23 2.98
C MET A 239 -9.74 22.64 2.78
N GLN A 240 -10.99 22.86 3.17
CA GLN A 240 -11.64 24.16 3.10
C GLN A 240 -11.42 24.98 4.38
N THR A 241 -11.60 26.29 4.28
CA THR A 241 -11.61 27.25 5.41
C THR A 241 -12.75 28.26 5.17
N GLY A 242 -13.20 28.93 6.23
CA GLY A 242 -14.31 29.87 6.17
C GLY A 242 -15.67 29.21 5.92
N TRP A 243 -16.60 29.97 5.35
CA TRP A 243 -17.95 29.50 5.06
C TRP A 243 -18.00 28.47 3.93
N ILE A 244 -18.63 27.33 4.22
CA ILE A 244 -18.88 26.28 3.23
C ILE A 244 -20.36 25.88 3.24
N LYS A 245 -20.86 25.43 2.09
CA LYS A 245 -22.22 24.91 1.94
C LYS A 245 -22.17 23.44 1.52
N VAL A 246 -22.68 22.55 2.37
CA VAL A 246 -22.70 21.10 2.16
C VAL A 246 -24.13 20.60 2.37
N ASP A 247 -24.69 19.88 1.41
CA ASP A 247 -26.07 19.37 1.44
C ASP A 247 -27.11 20.43 1.85
N TYR A 248 -27.02 21.59 1.19
CA TYR A 248 -27.87 22.77 1.40
C TYR A 248 -27.73 23.48 2.75
N LYS A 249 -26.84 23.01 3.63
CA LYS A 249 -26.59 23.57 4.96
C LYS A 249 -25.27 24.35 4.98
N TRP A 250 -25.22 25.42 5.76
CA TRP A 250 -24.03 26.25 5.93
C TRP A 250 -23.26 25.86 7.18
N TYR A 251 -21.93 25.87 7.07
CA TYR A 251 -20.97 25.62 8.15
C TYR A 251 -19.85 26.66 8.05
N HIS A 252 -19.14 26.88 9.16
CA HIS A 252 -17.94 27.71 9.18
C HIS A 252 -16.74 26.92 9.68
N LEU A 253 -15.62 27.04 8.99
CA LEU A 253 -14.34 26.43 9.35
C LEU A 253 -13.34 27.55 9.71
N ASP A 254 -12.55 27.35 10.76
CA ASP A 254 -11.52 28.31 11.18
C ASP A 254 -10.38 28.42 10.15
N ASN A 255 -9.41 29.30 10.40
CA ASN A 255 -8.25 29.49 9.51
C ASN A 255 -7.35 28.26 9.37
N ASN A 256 -7.50 27.27 10.27
CA ASN A 256 -6.81 25.98 10.20
C ASN A 256 -7.72 24.87 9.64
N GLY A 257 -8.94 25.20 9.21
CA GLY A 257 -9.91 24.29 8.61
C GLY A 257 -10.79 23.54 9.60
N ALA A 258 -10.65 23.77 10.90
CA ALA A 258 -11.45 23.09 11.91
C ALA A 258 -12.86 23.69 11.97
N MET A 259 -13.88 22.83 12.00
CA MET A 259 -15.27 23.25 12.10
C MET A 259 -15.55 23.97 13.42
N GLU A 260 -16.11 25.18 13.32
CA GLU A 260 -16.52 25.96 14.47
C GLU A 260 -17.96 25.60 14.89
N THR A 261 -18.28 25.87 16.16
CA THR A 261 -19.63 25.74 16.71
C THR A 261 -19.91 26.93 17.62
N GLY A 262 -21.19 27.22 17.90
CA GLY A 262 -21.58 28.34 18.75
C GLY A 262 -21.46 29.70 18.04
N TRP A 263 -21.25 30.76 18.83
CA TRP A 263 -21.21 32.14 18.33
C TRP A 263 -19.93 32.43 17.57
N ILE A 264 -20.08 32.99 16.37
CA ILE A 264 -18.97 33.45 15.52
C ILE A 264 -19.21 34.88 15.09
N LYS A 265 -18.11 35.64 14.90
CA LYS A 265 -18.15 36.99 14.37
C LYS A 265 -17.34 37.04 13.09
N ASP A 266 -17.99 37.32 11.98
CA ASP A 266 -17.37 37.40 10.66
C ASP A 266 -17.79 38.69 9.96
N ALA A 267 -16.81 39.40 9.38
CA ALA A 267 -17.01 40.70 8.72
C ALA A 267 -17.88 41.72 9.51
N GLY A 268 -17.78 41.73 10.84
CA GLY A 268 -18.55 42.63 11.72
C GLY A 268 -20.01 42.21 11.97
N LYS A 269 -20.41 41.01 11.55
CA LYS A 269 -21.73 40.42 11.78
C LYS A 269 -21.61 39.24 12.72
N ASP A 270 -22.62 39.05 13.55
CA ASP A 270 -22.70 37.93 14.49
C ASP A 270 -23.55 36.80 13.88
N TYR A 271 -23.06 35.57 13.97
CA TYR A 271 -23.75 34.35 13.57
C TYR A 271 -23.67 33.33 14.71
N CYS A 272 -24.51 32.30 14.67
CA CYS A 272 -24.43 31.17 15.61
C CYS A 272 -24.57 29.86 14.84
N LEU A 273 -23.76 28.88 15.23
CA LEU A 273 -23.78 27.52 14.70
C LEU A 273 -24.26 26.56 15.80
N TYR A 274 -25.07 25.56 15.43
CA TYR A 274 -25.44 24.47 16.31
C TYR A 274 -24.23 23.61 16.69
N SER A 275 -24.40 22.68 17.64
CA SER A 275 -23.33 21.77 18.07
C SER A 275 -22.87 20.79 16.99
N ASN A 276 -23.69 20.57 15.95
CA ASN A 276 -23.32 19.83 14.75
C ASN A 276 -22.70 20.71 13.65
N GLY A 277 -22.44 21.99 13.94
CA GLY A 277 -21.82 22.96 13.03
C GLY A 277 -22.78 23.66 12.07
N GLU A 278 -24.04 23.24 11.98
CA GLU A 278 -25.01 23.85 11.07
C GLU A 278 -25.35 25.29 11.51
N MET A 279 -25.31 26.22 10.56
CA MET A 279 -25.65 27.62 10.80
C MET A 279 -27.12 27.79 11.17
N ILE A 280 -27.38 28.57 12.21
CA ILE A 280 -28.73 29.00 12.59
C ILE A 280 -29.19 30.11 11.62
N HIS A 281 -30.35 29.94 11.01
CA HIS A 281 -30.99 30.94 10.16
C HIS A 281 -32.52 30.84 10.21
N ASP A 282 -33.21 31.87 9.72
CA ASP A 282 -34.68 31.95 9.56
C ASP A 282 -35.48 31.61 10.83
N CYS A 283 -34.97 31.99 12.01
CA CYS A 283 -35.61 31.65 13.27
C CYS A 283 -35.35 32.68 14.37
N ILE A 284 -36.05 32.49 15.50
CA ILE A 284 -35.79 33.22 16.74
C ILE A 284 -35.37 32.19 17.79
N ILE A 285 -34.16 32.33 18.32
CA ILE A 285 -33.62 31.43 19.34
C ILE A 285 -32.60 32.19 20.21
N TYR A 286 -32.46 31.80 21.47
CA TYR A 286 -31.50 32.40 22.42
C TYR A 286 -31.64 33.92 22.63
N GLY A 287 -32.82 34.51 22.37
CA GLY A 287 -33.04 35.95 22.47
C GLY A 287 -32.56 36.77 21.26
N TYR A 288 -32.28 36.10 20.14
CA TYR A 288 -31.88 36.72 18.88
C TYR A 288 -32.82 36.28 17.76
N LYS A 289 -33.02 37.18 16.78
CA LYS A 289 -33.62 36.87 15.49
C LYS A 289 -32.50 36.67 14.48
N PHE A 290 -32.53 35.53 13.78
CA PHE A 290 -31.62 35.19 12.69
C PHE A 290 -32.35 35.37 11.36
N ASP A 291 -31.76 36.10 10.42
CA ASP A 291 -32.30 36.23 9.06
C ASP A 291 -31.98 35.00 8.19
N CYS A 292 -32.38 35.02 6.92
CA CYS A 292 -32.14 33.93 5.97
C CYS A 292 -30.66 33.73 5.60
N SER A 293 -29.82 34.72 5.93
CA SER A 293 -28.36 34.64 5.79
C SER A 293 -27.68 34.26 7.11
N GLY A 294 -28.45 33.98 8.17
CA GLY A 294 -27.96 33.62 9.49
C GLY A 294 -27.43 34.77 10.35
N ILE A 295 -27.64 36.03 9.93
CA ILE A 295 -27.18 37.19 10.68
C ILE A 295 -28.07 37.38 11.91
N ALA A 296 -27.45 37.43 13.08
CA ALA A 296 -28.14 37.62 14.35
C ALA A 296 -28.40 39.09 14.66
N ALA A 297 -29.64 39.40 15.05
CA ALA A 297 -30.03 40.67 15.64
C ALA A 297 -30.65 40.42 17.02
N LYS A 298 -30.15 41.14 18.04
CA LYS A 298 -30.70 41.04 19.40
C LYS A 298 -32.12 41.61 19.43
N LEU A 299 -33.02 40.90 20.12
CA LEU A 299 -34.39 41.35 20.37
C LEU A 299 -34.48 42.37 21.50
#